data_AF-A0A9N9PGD1-F1
#
_entry.id   AF-A0A9N9PGD1-F1
#
_cell.length_a   1.000
_cell.length_b   1.000
_cell.length_c   1.000
_cell.angle_alpha   90.00
_cell.angle_beta   90.00
_cell.angle_gamma   90.00
#
_symmetry.space_group_name_H-M   'P 1'
#
loop_
_entity.id
_entity.type
_entity.pdbx_description
1 polymer ?
#
loop_
_entity_poly.entity_id
_entity_poly.type
_entity_poly.pdbx_seq_one_letter_code
_entity_poly.pdbx_strand_id
1 'polypeptide(L)'
;ALTSKIREYMSDTSICFENMAQFKRLADSMNYNGPIIAMTDNTKLHPRLGYSTNLGYIVGSIFSYDQTRVEDYDEVETIIQNIISNNAIAKQVRLYLLQ
;
A
#
# COMPACT_ATOMS: atom_id res chain seq x y z
N ALA A 1 9.61 -20.70 8.72
CA ALA A 1 8.24 -20.83 8.18
C ALA A 1 7.39 -19.58 8.42
N LEU A 2 7.33 -19.07 9.66
CA LEU A 2 6.57 -17.86 10.01
C LEU A 2 7.21 -16.59 9.43
N THR A 3 8.51 -16.41 9.67
CA THR A 3 9.31 -15.26 9.19
C THR A 3 9.34 -15.16 7.66
N SER A 4 9.36 -16.29 6.96
CA SER A 4 9.28 -16.32 5.49
C SER A 4 7.92 -15.88 4.97
N LYS A 5 6.84 -16.23 5.68
CA LYS A 5 5.46 -15.85 5.34
C LYS A 5 5.21 -14.35 5.58
N ILE A 6 5.75 -13.79 6.66
CA ILE A 6 5.71 -12.34 6.92
C ILE A 6 6.49 -11.58 5.86
N ARG A 7 7.68 -12.07 5.47
CA ARG A 7 8.50 -11.45 4.43
C ARG A 7 7.82 -11.47 3.06
N GLU A 8 7.01 -12.51 2.77
CA GLU A 8 6.17 -12.57 1.57
C GLU A 8 5.09 -11.47 1.57
N TYR A 9 4.43 -11.24 2.72
CA TYR A 9 3.46 -10.16 2.87
C TYR A 9 4.08 -8.76 2.75
N MET A 10 5.28 -8.55 3.32
CA MET A 10 6.00 -7.26 3.36
C MET A 10 6.86 -6.92 2.13
N SER A 11 6.68 -7.64 1.03
CA SER A 11 7.42 -7.36 -0.20
C SER A 11 7.09 -5.97 -0.77
N ASP A 12 8.08 -5.33 -1.41
CA ASP A 12 8.02 -3.94 -1.89
C ASP A 12 6.68 -3.61 -2.55
N THR A 13 5.96 -2.67 -1.94
CA THR A 13 4.67 -2.16 -2.40
C THR A 13 4.82 -1.00 -3.38
N SER A 14 6.01 -0.84 -3.99
CA SER A 14 6.22 -0.03 -5.18
C SER A 14 5.35 -0.56 -6.32
N ILE A 15 4.04 -0.30 -6.20
CA ILE A 15 3.20 -0.06 -7.35
C ILE A 15 4.01 0.82 -8.26
N CYS A 16 4.11 0.42 -9.52
CA CYS A 16 4.86 1.06 -10.58
C CYS A 16 4.57 2.57 -10.56
N PHE A 17 5.30 3.32 -9.74
CA PHE A 17 5.40 4.77 -9.80
C PHE A 17 5.76 5.14 -11.23
N GLU A 18 6.48 4.25 -11.93
CA GLU A 18 6.72 4.26 -13.36
C GLU A 18 5.44 4.37 -14.21
N ASN A 19 4.37 3.61 -13.92
CA ASN A 19 3.13 3.69 -14.71
C ASN A 19 2.41 5.02 -14.45
N MET A 20 2.36 5.47 -13.20
CA MET A 20 1.78 6.77 -12.84
C MET A 20 2.59 7.94 -13.42
N ALA A 21 3.92 7.83 -13.40
CA ALA A 21 4.83 8.81 -13.97
C ALA A 21 4.74 8.83 -15.50
N GLN A 22 4.62 7.66 -16.16
CA GLN A 22 4.39 7.58 -17.60
C GLN A 22 3.06 8.20 -17.99
N PHE A 23 1.98 7.93 -17.24
CA PHE A 23 0.69 8.57 -17.45
C PHE A 23 0.77 10.10 -17.30
N LYS A 24 1.44 10.59 -16.25
CA LYS A 24 1.65 12.03 -16.06
C LYS A 24 2.43 12.65 -17.23
N ARG A 25 3.51 12.01 -17.67
CA ARG A 25 4.30 12.47 -18.84
C ARG A 25 3.47 12.54 -20.12
N LEU A 26 2.57 11.58 -20.33
CA LEU A 26 1.65 11.61 -21.47
C LEU A 26 0.66 12.77 -21.34
N ALA A 27 0.04 12.98 -20.16
CA ALA A 27 -0.85 14.11 -19.93
C ALA A 27 -0.17 15.46 -20.16
N ASP A 28 1.08 15.60 -19.68
CA ASP A 28 1.91 16.78 -19.89
C ASP A 28 2.20 17.01 -21.38
N SER A 29 2.49 15.94 -22.14
CA SER A 29 2.71 16.04 -23.59
C SER A 29 1.48 16.52 -24.39
N MET A 30 0.29 16.42 -23.80
CA MET A 30 -0.97 16.91 -24.36
C MET A 30 -1.34 18.31 -23.85
N ASN A 31 -0.46 18.98 -23.08
CA ASN A 31 -0.72 20.24 -22.39
C ASN A 31 -1.96 20.20 -21.48
N TYR A 32 -2.25 19.03 -20.88
CA TYR A 32 -3.36 18.89 -19.95
C TYR A 32 -2.99 19.44 -18.58
N ASN A 33 -3.68 20.50 -18.14
CA ASN A 33 -3.44 21.20 -16.86
C ASN A 33 -4.59 21.02 -15.84
N GLY A 34 -5.51 20.09 -16.10
CA GLY A 34 -6.63 19.82 -15.20
C GLY A 34 -6.24 18.89 -14.04
N PRO A 35 -7.07 18.78 -12.99
CA PRO A 35 -6.86 17.82 -11.93
C PRO A 35 -6.98 16.38 -12.47
N ILE A 36 -5.97 15.55 -12.20
CA ILE A 36 -5.98 14.15 -12.59
C ILE A 36 -6.20 13.30 -11.34
N ILE A 37 -7.33 12.59 -11.33
CA ILE A 37 -7.59 11.54 -10.34
C ILE A 37 -7.41 10.21 -11.05
N ALA A 38 -6.37 9.47 -10.68
CA ALA A 38 -6.15 8.11 -11.16
C ALA A 38 -6.58 7.11 -10.09
N MET A 39 -7.60 6.32 -10.40
CA MET A 39 -7.98 5.15 -9.62
C MET A 39 -7.47 3.91 -10.33
N THR A 40 -6.65 3.12 -9.64
CA THR A 40 -6.33 1.77 -10.08
C THR A 40 -6.94 0.79 -9.09
N ASP A 41 -7.79 -0.08 -9.61
CA ASP A 41 -8.03 -1.35 -8.95
C ASP A 41 -6.73 -2.14 -9.12
N ASN A 42 -5.98 -2.34 -8.04
CA ASN A 42 -4.76 -3.13 -8.11
C ASN A 42 -5.10 -4.63 -8.22
N THR A 43 -6.06 -5.00 -9.08
CA THR A 43 -6.59 -6.36 -9.23
C THR A 43 -5.55 -7.37 -9.71
N LYS A 44 -4.38 -6.90 -10.19
CA LYS A 44 -3.21 -7.75 -10.45
C LYS A 44 -2.24 -7.92 -9.28
N LEU A 45 -2.39 -7.18 -8.18
CA LEU A 45 -1.55 -7.31 -7.00
C LEU A 45 -2.33 -8.05 -5.92
N HIS A 46 -1.84 -9.23 -5.55
CA HIS A 46 -2.33 -9.98 -4.40
C HIS A 46 -2.47 -9.06 -3.17
N PRO A 47 -3.48 -9.29 -2.30
CA PRO A 47 -3.60 -8.58 -1.03
C PRO A 47 -2.27 -8.66 -0.25
N ARG A 48 -1.69 -7.50 0.12
CA ARG A 48 -0.37 -7.40 0.78
C ARG A 48 -0.38 -6.35 1.89
N LEU A 49 0.50 -6.53 2.86
CA LEU A 49 0.71 -5.64 4.01
C LEU A 49 2.11 -5.04 3.93
N GLY A 50 2.24 -3.74 4.10
CA GLY A 50 3.55 -3.07 4.15
C GLY A 50 3.71 -2.36 5.48
N TYR A 51 4.91 -2.38 6.07
CA TYR A 51 5.23 -1.45 7.14
C TYR A 51 5.80 -0.17 6.53
N SER A 52 5.21 0.98 6.85
CA SER A 52 5.77 2.28 6.45
C SER A 52 6.57 2.87 7.60
N THR A 53 7.90 2.86 7.50
CA THR A 53 8.78 3.50 8.49
C THR A 53 8.55 5.01 8.59
N ASN A 54 8.23 5.66 7.46
CA ASN A 54 7.97 7.10 7.42
C ASN A 54 6.65 7.48 8.13
N LEU A 55 5.68 6.56 8.15
CA LEU A 55 4.36 6.83 8.74
C LEU A 55 4.15 6.13 10.10
N GLY A 56 5.00 5.16 10.45
CA GLY A 56 4.92 4.41 11.72
C GLY A 56 3.72 3.46 11.81
N TYR A 57 3.19 2.94 10.70
CA TYR A 57 2.05 2.00 10.74
C TYR A 57 2.05 0.97 9.60
N ILE A 58 1.26 -0.10 9.77
CA ILE A 58 1.04 -1.14 8.77
C ILE A 58 0.01 -0.69 7.74
N VAL A 59 0.47 -0.41 6.51
CA VAL A 59 -0.38 -0.17 5.34
C VAL A 59 -0.87 -1.49 4.76
N GLY A 60 -2.00 -1.48 4.05
CA GLY A 60 -2.53 -2.72 3.44
C GLY A 60 -3.67 -3.39 4.22
N SER A 61 -4.05 -2.85 5.39
CA SER A 61 -5.16 -3.39 6.19
C SER A 61 -6.43 -2.53 6.06
N ILE A 62 -7.59 -3.13 6.36
CA ILE A 62 -8.85 -2.41 6.60
C ILE A 62 -8.98 -1.88 8.04
N PHE A 63 -8.04 -2.26 8.93
CA PHE A 63 -7.98 -1.75 10.29
C PHE A 63 -7.66 -0.25 10.32
N SER A 64 -8.07 0.41 11.41
CA SER A 64 -7.83 1.83 11.60
C SER A 64 -6.33 2.14 11.78
N TYR A 65 -5.99 3.42 11.70
CA TYR A 65 -4.64 3.90 12.01
C TYR A 65 -4.18 3.42 13.40
N ASP A 66 -4.98 3.60 14.44
CA ASP A 66 -4.60 3.22 15.81
C ASP A 66 -4.39 1.70 15.98
N GLN A 67 -5.13 0.89 15.22
CA GLN A 67 -4.97 -0.57 15.22
C GLN A 67 -3.76 -1.08 14.43
N THR A 68 -3.17 -0.22 13.60
CA THR A 68 -2.05 -0.55 12.71
C THR A 68 -0.78 0.23 13.05
N ARG A 69 -0.84 1.18 13.98
CA ARG A 69 0.29 1.95 14.47
C ARG A 69 1.29 1.03 15.16
N VAL A 70 2.56 1.27 14.87
CA VAL A 70 3.70 0.52 15.40
C VAL A 70 4.52 1.48 16.24
N GLU A 71 4.53 1.29 17.55
CA GLU A 71 5.33 2.12 18.46
C GLU A 71 6.74 1.55 18.65
N ASP A 72 6.85 0.22 18.70
CA ASP A 72 8.11 -0.53 18.67
C ASP A 72 8.15 -1.46 17.45
N TYR A 73 9.32 -1.57 16.81
CA TYR A 73 9.51 -2.46 15.67
C TYR A 73 9.20 -3.92 16.00
N ASP A 74 9.39 -4.33 17.26
CA ASP A 74 9.07 -5.68 17.73
C ASP A 74 7.56 -5.98 17.68
N GLU A 75 6.69 -4.96 17.61
CA GLU A 75 5.23 -5.11 17.50
C GLU A 75 4.76 -5.41 16.07
N VAL A 76 5.60 -5.17 15.06
CA VAL A 76 5.25 -5.32 13.63
C VAL A 76 4.69 -6.72 13.36
N GLU A 77 5.37 -7.75 13.86
CA GLU A 77 4.94 -9.14 13.68
C GLU A 77 3.58 -9.41 14.34
N THR A 78 3.39 -8.93 15.56
CA THR A 78 2.14 -9.09 16.32
C THR A 78 0.96 -8.43 15.61
N ILE A 79 1.14 -7.21 15.11
CA ILE A 79 0.10 -6.47 14.38
C ILE A 79 -0.22 -7.16 13.06
N ILE A 80 0.79 -7.60 12.30
CA ILE A 80 0.60 -8.36 11.05
C ILE A 80 -0.19 -9.65 11.29
N GLN A 81 0.16 -10.42 12.33
CA GLN A 81 -0.57 -11.65 12.66
C GLN A 81 -2.02 -11.39 13.04
N ASN A 82 -2.29 -10.30 13.77
CA ASN A 82 -3.64 -9.90 14.09
C ASN A 82 -4.46 -9.59 12.82
N ILE A 83 -3.88 -8.86 11.87
CA ILE A 83 -4.53 -8.54 10.58
C ILE A 83 -4.82 -9.81 9.78
N ILE A 84 -3.85 -10.72 9.67
CA ILE A 84 -4.01 -11.99 8.93
C ILE A 84 -5.09 -12.86 9.59
N SER A 85 -5.04 -13.01 10.91
CA SER A 85 -5.99 -13.83 11.68
C SER A 85 -7.43 -13.33 11.56
N ASN A 86 -7.63 -12.03 11.36
CA ASN A 86 -8.95 -11.42 11.17
C ASN A 86 -9.36 -11.28 9.69
N ASN A 87 -8.59 -11.83 8.74
CA ASN A 87 -8.81 -11.67 7.31
C ASN A 87 -8.97 -10.20 6.89
N ALA A 88 -8.23 -9.31 7.56
CA ALA A 88 -8.37 -7.86 7.45
C ALA A 88 -7.36 -7.24 6.46
N ILE A 89 -6.86 -8.03 5.50
CA ILE A 89 -6.02 -7.52 4.43
C ILE A 89 -6.92 -6.82 3.42
N ALA A 90 -6.66 -5.53 3.19
CA ALA A 90 -7.41 -4.73 2.26
C ALA A 90 -7.21 -5.24 0.83
N LYS A 91 -8.32 -5.42 0.11
CA LYS A 91 -8.33 -5.54 -1.35
C LYS A 91 -8.33 -4.12 -1.90
N GLN A 92 -7.13 -3.53 -2.02
CA GLN A 92 -7.00 -2.08 -2.20
C GLN A 92 -7.38 -1.62 -3.62
N VAL A 93 -8.27 -0.62 -3.69
CA VAL A 93 -8.27 0.37 -4.77
C VAL A 93 -7.45 1.56 -4.27
N ARG A 94 -6.43 1.99 -5.01
CA ARG A 94 -5.65 3.19 -4.66
C ARG A 94 -6.08 4.35 -5.56
N LEU A 95 -6.31 5.50 -4.93
CA LEU A 95 -6.63 6.76 -5.58
C LEU A 95 -5.41 7.67 -5.50
N TYR A 96 -4.90 8.08 -6.66
CA TYR A 96 -3.81 9.03 -6.79
C TYR A 96 -4.37 10.35 -7.29
N LEU A 97 -4.12 11.42 -6.54
CA LEU A 97 -4.25 12.78 -7.06
C LEU A 97 -2.91 13.15 -7.67
N LEU A 98 -2.85 13.24 -9.00
CA LEU A 98 -1.66 13.72 -9.71
C LEU A 98 -1.81 15.23 -9.92
N GLN A 99 -0.84 15.98 -9.39
CA GLN A 99 -0.67 17.42 -9.63
C GLN A 99 0.44 17.64 -10.67
#